data_AF-E1A4C7-F1
#
_entry.id   AF-E1A4C7-F1
#
_cell.length_a   1.000
_cell.length_b   1.000
_cell.length_c   1.000
_cell.angle_alpha   90.00
_cell.angle_beta   90.00
_cell.angle_gamma   90.00
#
_symmetry.space_group_name_H-M   'P 1'
#
loop_
_entity.id
_entity.type
_entity.pdbx_description
1 polymer ?
#
loop_
_entity_poly.entity_id
_entity_poly.type
_entity_poly.pdbx_seq_one_letter_code
_entity_poly.pdbx_strand_id
1 'polypeptide(L)'
;DAIAISPALEAQGIFGGGGADGSIAIFSDIETGFHPNIGLDEIVELQKPFIARHNLSVADFIQFAGAIGASNCAGAPQLAAFVGRVDATKPAPDGLVPEPFHTPDQIFARLADASQGEFDEILTVWLLVAHTVAAANDVDPTVPGSPFDSTPEIWDTQFFIETLLNGTTFPGTANNQGEVAAPLKGLLRLQSDFAIARDNRSA
;
A
#
# COMPACT_ATOMS: atom_id res chain seq x y z
N ASP A 1 -1.96 -7.49 -3.05
CA ASP A 1 -3.22 -8.05 -3.57
C ASP A 1 -3.82 -7.12 -4.62
N ALA A 2 -4.82 -6.29 -4.29
CA ALA A 2 -5.70 -5.63 -5.25
C ALA A 2 -5.05 -4.87 -6.43
N ILE A 3 -3.94 -4.15 -6.22
CA ILE A 3 -3.31 -3.33 -7.27
C ILE A 3 -2.60 -4.16 -8.34
N ALA A 4 -2.33 -5.45 -8.07
CA ALA A 4 -1.59 -6.34 -8.95
C ALA A 4 -2.49 -6.91 -10.07
N ILE A 5 -2.95 -6.00 -10.94
CA ILE A 5 -3.75 -6.24 -12.14
C ILE A 5 -3.34 -5.23 -13.21
N SER A 6 -3.10 -5.64 -14.45
CA SER A 6 -2.69 -4.73 -15.53
C SER A 6 -3.40 -5.07 -16.86
N PRO A 7 -4.46 -4.31 -17.21
CA PRO A 7 -5.05 -4.33 -18.54
C PRO A 7 -4.05 -4.07 -19.66
N ALA A 8 -3.04 -3.21 -19.44
CA ALA A 8 -1.99 -2.96 -20.42
C ALA A 8 -1.12 -4.18 -20.73
N LEU A 9 -0.83 -5.03 -19.74
CA LEU A 9 -0.14 -6.31 -19.96
C LEU A 9 -1.05 -7.32 -20.69
N GLU A 10 -2.32 -7.41 -20.29
CA GLU A 10 -3.29 -8.30 -20.95
C GLU A 10 -3.48 -7.95 -22.42
N ALA A 11 -3.49 -6.67 -22.78
CA ALA A 11 -3.53 -6.20 -24.16
C ALA A 11 -2.32 -6.64 -25.01
N GLN A 12 -1.21 -6.99 -24.37
CA GLN A 12 -0.01 -7.54 -25.00
C GLN A 12 0.03 -9.08 -25.00
N GLY A 13 -1.04 -9.73 -24.53
CA GLY A 13 -1.10 -11.19 -24.38
C GLY A 13 -0.26 -11.73 -23.23
N ILE A 14 0.11 -10.87 -22.27
CA ILE A 14 0.84 -11.23 -21.06
C ILE A 14 -0.14 -11.21 -19.89
N PHE A 15 -0.14 -12.24 -19.05
CA PHE A 15 -0.99 -12.25 -17.86
C PHE A 15 -0.64 -11.04 -16.97
N GLY A 16 -1.63 -10.21 -16.67
CA GLY A 16 -1.47 -8.94 -15.95
C GLY A 16 -1.72 -9.01 -14.45
N GLY A 17 -2.02 -10.19 -13.89
CA GLY A 17 -2.49 -10.35 -12.52
C GLY A 17 -4.02 -10.22 -12.39
N GLY A 18 -4.62 -10.85 -11.37
CA GLY A 18 -6.07 -10.91 -11.19
C GLY A 18 -6.65 -9.87 -10.23
N GLY A 19 -5.81 -9.01 -9.64
CA GLY A 19 -6.23 -7.92 -8.77
C GLY A 19 -6.57 -8.39 -7.37
N ALA A 20 -7.80 -8.13 -6.90
CA ALA A 20 -8.25 -8.56 -5.57
C ALA A 20 -8.67 -10.03 -5.62
N ASP A 21 -7.70 -10.93 -5.77
CA ASP A 21 -7.91 -12.38 -5.98
C ASP A 21 -7.17 -13.25 -4.94
N GLY A 22 -6.56 -12.64 -3.92
CA GLY A 22 -5.86 -13.36 -2.86
C GLY A 22 -4.51 -13.93 -3.28
N SER A 23 -4.04 -13.62 -4.49
CA SER A 23 -2.82 -14.16 -5.09
C SER A 23 -1.59 -13.97 -4.20
N ILE A 24 -1.45 -12.81 -3.55
CA ILE A 24 -0.32 -12.54 -2.63
C ILE A 24 -0.25 -13.51 -1.45
N ALA A 25 -1.39 -14.05 -0.98
CA ALA A 25 -1.42 -15.00 0.12
C ALA A 25 -1.34 -16.45 -0.38
N ILE A 26 -2.01 -16.77 -1.49
CA ILE A 26 -2.03 -18.10 -2.12
C ILE A 26 -0.64 -18.46 -2.68
N PHE A 27 0.02 -17.51 -3.33
CA PHE A 27 1.34 -17.63 -3.93
C PHE A 27 2.38 -16.81 -3.16
N SER A 28 2.29 -16.84 -1.82
CA SER A 28 3.17 -16.06 -0.92
C SER A 28 4.65 -16.33 -1.16
N ASP A 29 5.05 -17.58 -1.40
CA ASP A 29 6.44 -17.96 -1.72
C ASP A 29 7.02 -17.24 -2.96
N ILE A 30 6.18 -16.63 -3.80
CA ILE A 30 6.57 -15.86 -4.97
C ILE A 30 6.37 -14.36 -4.73
N GLU A 31 5.13 -13.95 -4.44
CA GLU A 31 4.77 -12.52 -4.47
C GLU A 31 5.35 -11.71 -3.32
N THR A 32 5.51 -12.29 -2.14
CA THR A 32 6.17 -11.57 -1.01
C THR A 32 7.69 -11.51 -1.18
N GLY A 33 8.24 -12.22 -2.18
CA GLY A 33 9.63 -12.09 -2.61
C GLY A 33 9.89 -10.90 -3.55
N PHE A 34 8.84 -10.23 -4.03
CA PHE A 34 8.98 -9.01 -4.83
C PHE A 34 9.39 -7.83 -3.94
N HIS A 35 10.28 -6.96 -4.43
CA HIS A 35 10.79 -5.83 -3.64
C HIS A 35 9.67 -4.91 -3.07
N PRO A 36 8.63 -4.54 -3.83
CA PRO A 36 7.54 -3.70 -3.30
C PRO A 36 6.70 -4.37 -2.19
N ASN A 37 6.80 -5.70 -2.05
CA ASN A 37 6.00 -6.49 -1.11
C ASN A 37 6.81 -6.91 0.13
N ILE A 38 8.00 -6.33 0.34
CA ILE A 38 8.85 -6.61 1.50
C ILE A 38 8.07 -6.45 2.81
N GLY A 39 8.25 -7.43 3.72
CA GLY A 39 7.58 -7.47 5.03
C GLY A 39 6.13 -7.98 5.03
N LEU A 40 5.50 -8.18 3.86
CA LEU A 40 4.12 -8.69 3.79
C LEU A 40 3.99 -10.19 4.02
N ASP A 41 5.09 -10.94 3.99
CA ASP A 41 5.12 -12.36 4.35
C ASP A 41 4.66 -12.60 5.80
N GLU A 42 5.08 -11.76 6.74
CA GLU A 42 4.68 -11.87 8.15
C GLU A 42 3.15 -11.82 8.32
N ILE A 43 2.50 -10.79 7.75
CA ILE A 43 1.04 -10.64 7.89
C ILE A 43 0.28 -11.74 7.14
N VAL A 44 0.80 -12.22 6.01
CA VAL A 44 0.22 -13.38 5.31
C VAL A 44 0.27 -14.61 6.20
N GLU A 45 1.40 -14.92 6.84
CA GLU A 45 1.52 -16.06 7.75
C GLU A 45 0.60 -15.92 8.97
N LEU A 46 0.44 -14.72 9.52
CA LEU A 46 -0.48 -14.47 10.64
C LEU A 46 -1.95 -14.67 10.25
N GLN A 47 -2.31 -14.40 8.99
CA GLN A 47 -3.68 -14.56 8.50
C GLN A 47 -4.01 -16.02 8.10
N LYS A 48 -3.02 -16.80 7.64
CA LYS A 48 -3.20 -18.20 7.18
C LYS A 48 -4.05 -19.09 8.11
N PRO A 49 -3.85 -19.11 9.44
CA PRO A 49 -4.66 -19.94 10.34
C PRO A 49 -6.14 -19.51 10.43
N PHE A 50 -6.44 -18.23 10.23
CA PHE A 50 -7.81 -17.72 10.23
C PHE A 50 -8.51 -18.10 8.92
N ILE A 51 -7.83 -17.90 7.80
CA ILE A 51 -8.30 -18.34 6.48
C ILE A 51 -8.64 -19.84 6.53
N ALA A 52 -7.73 -20.68 7.03
CA ALA A 52 -7.93 -22.14 7.09
C ALA A 52 -9.07 -22.57 8.03
N ARG A 53 -9.44 -21.75 9.02
CA ARG A 53 -10.52 -22.04 9.97
C ARG A 53 -11.91 -21.70 9.43
N HIS A 54 -11.99 -20.81 8.44
CA HIS A 54 -13.25 -20.28 7.95
C HIS A 54 -13.50 -20.70 6.50
N ASN A 55 -14.76 -20.92 6.13
CA ASN A 55 -15.14 -21.27 4.76
C ASN A 55 -15.32 -20.00 3.92
N LEU A 56 -14.24 -19.23 3.76
CA LEU A 56 -14.15 -18.01 2.98
C LEU A 56 -13.01 -18.16 1.96
N SER A 57 -13.14 -17.54 0.78
CA SER A 57 -12.01 -17.46 -0.14
C SER A 57 -10.89 -16.63 0.48
N VAL A 58 -9.65 -16.91 0.11
CA VAL A 58 -8.48 -16.12 0.52
C VAL A 58 -8.66 -14.67 0.06
N ALA A 59 -9.14 -14.50 -1.16
CA ALA A 59 -9.42 -13.19 -1.76
C ALA A 59 -10.41 -12.35 -0.95
N ASP A 60 -11.50 -12.96 -0.49
CA ASP A 60 -12.47 -12.24 0.36
C ASP A 60 -11.92 -11.98 1.76
N PHE A 61 -11.12 -12.90 2.32
CA PHE A 61 -10.55 -12.74 3.66
C PHE A 61 -9.66 -11.50 3.74
N ILE A 62 -8.76 -11.27 2.78
CA ILE A 62 -7.85 -10.11 2.79
C ILE A 62 -8.64 -8.80 2.84
N GLN A 63 -9.69 -8.68 2.03
CA GLN A 63 -10.51 -7.47 1.93
C GLN A 63 -11.36 -7.27 3.19
N PHE A 64 -11.88 -8.36 3.76
CA PHE A 64 -12.58 -8.33 5.03
C PHE A 64 -11.65 -7.93 6.20
N ALA A 65 -10.44 -8.49 6.26
CA ALA A 65 -9.45 -8.16 7.27
C ALA A 65 -9.03 -6.68 7.21
N GLY A 66 -8.84 -6.13 6.01
CA GLY A 66 -8.57 -4.69 5.82
C GLY A 66 -9.72 -3.80 6.31
N ALA A 67 -10.96 -4.14 5.97
CA ALA A 67 -12.14 -3.38 6.43
C ALA A 67 -12.29 -3.40 7.97
N ILE A 68 -12.08 -4.56 8.60
CA ILE A 68 -12.11 -4.70 10.06
C ILE A 68 -10.92 -3.98 10.71
N GLY A 69 -9.72 -4.10 10.14
CA GLY A 69 -8.52 -3.40 10.60
C GLY A 69 -8.74 -1.90 10.68
N ALA A 70 -9.19 -1.30 9.58
CA ALA A 70 -9.52 0.13 9.54
C ALA A 70 -10.63 0.50 10.54
N SER A 71 -11.65 -0.34 10.71
CA SER A 71 -12.76 -0.04 11.65
C SER A 71 -12.34 0.09 13.12
N ASN A 72 -11.16 -0.41 13.48
CA ASN A 72 -10.60 -0.27 14.82
C ASN A 72 -9.90 1.08 15.04
N CYS A 73 -9.60 1.83 13.97
CA CYS A 73 -8.96 3.14 14.04
C CYS A 73 -9.99 4.23 14.29
N ALA A 74 -9.77 5.07 15.30
CA ALA A 74 -10.71 6.13 15.64
C ALA A 74 -10.82 7.13 14.47
N GLY A 75 -12.03 7.42 13.99
CA GLY A 75 -12.27 8.33 12.86
C GLY A 75 -12.40 7.63 11.50
N ALA A 76 -12.16 6.32 11.42
CA ALA A 76 -12.19 5.61 10.16
C ALA A 76 -13.59 5.60 9.53
N PRO A 77 -13.69 5.68 8.19
CA PRO A 77 -14.95 5.53 7.50
C PRO A 77 -15.50 4.12 7.68
N GLN A 78 -16.82 3.99 7.58
CA GLN A 78 -17.45 2.67 7.48
C GLN A 78 -17.14 2.08 6.10
N LEU A 79 -16.08 1.27 6.01
CA LEU A 79 -15.74 0.56 4.78
C LEU A 79 -16.76 -0.56 4.49
N ALA A 80 -17.04 -0.76 3.21
CA ALA A 80 -17.82 -1.88 2.73
C ALA A 80 -16.93 -3.11 2.53
N ALA A 81 -17.40 -4.28 2.96
CA ALA A 81 -16.79 -5.55 2.66
C ALA A 81 -17.77 -6.39 1.84
N PHE A 82 -17.50 -6.49 0.53
CA PHE A 82 -18.23 -7.37 -0.37
C PHE A 82 -17.58 -8.75 -0.38
N VAL A 83 -18.38 -9.81 -0.56
CA VAL A 83 -17.92 -11.20 -0.69
C VAL A 83 -18.29 -11.74 -2.07
N GLY A 84 -17.55 -12.72 -2.54
CA GLY A 84 -17.75 -13.38 -3.84
C GLY A 84 -16.51 -13.39 -4.73
N ARG A 85 -15.33 -13.01 -4.22
CA ARG A 85 -14.08 -13.12 -5.00
C ARG A 85 -13.67 -14.57 -5.16
N VAL A 86 -13.19 -14.88 -6.36
CA VAL A 86 -12.63 -16.19 -6.70
C VAL A 86 -11.14 -16.16 -6.43
N ASP A 87 -10.64 -17.19 -5.75
CA ASP A 87 -9.22 -17.32 -5.45
C ASP A 87 -8.36 -17.45 -6.72
N ALA A 88 -7.20 -16.80 -6.67
CA ALA A 88 -6.22 -16.77 -7.74
C ALA A 88 -5.78 -18.16 -8.19
N THR A 89 -5.50 -18.30 -9.49
CA THR A 89 -4.94 -19.54 -10.07
C THR A 89 -3.50 -19.37 -10.55
N LYS A 90 -2.96 -18.15 -10.51
CA LYS A 90 -1.60 -17.78 -10.89
C LYS A 90 -1.10 -16.65 -10.00
N PRO A 91 0.22 -16.57 -9.73
CA PRO A 91 0.81 -15.42 -9.06
C PRO A 91 0.74 -14.19 -9.98
N ALA A 92 0.60 -13.01 -9.38
CA ALA A 92 0.74 -11.76 -10.10
C ALA A 92 2.16 -11.55 -10.64
N PRO A 93 2.33 -10.84 -11.77
CA PRO A 93 3.65 -10.35 -12.20
C PRO A 93 4.22 -9.34 -11.22
N ASP A 94 5.55 -9.32 -11.10
CA ASP A 94 6.27 -8.22 -10.42
C ASP A 94 6.19 -6.90 -11.23
N GLY A 95 6.53 -5.78 -10.59
CA GLY A 95 6.52 -4.44 -11.20
C GLY A 95 5.14 -3.78 -11.23
N LEU A 96 4.13 -4.40 -10.60
CA LEU A 96 2.75 -3.89 -10.54
C LEU A 96 2.43 -3.12 -9.27
N VAL A 97 3.25 -3.22 -8.23
CA VAL A 97 3.07 -2.47 -6.98
C VAL A 97 3.99 -1.24 -6.99
N PRO A 98 3.48 -0.02 -6.73
CA PRO A 98 4.33 1.18 -6.64
C PRO A 98 5.40 1.09 -5.54
N GLU A 99 6.56 1.68 -5.80
CA GLU A 99 7.68 1.78 -4.87
C GLU A 99 7.80 3.21 -4.34
N PRO A 100 8.36 3.42 -3.12
CA PRO A 100 8.48 4.75 -2.53
C PRO A 100 9.45 5.67 -3.29
N PHE A 101 10.27 5.13 -4.19
CA PHE A 101 11.21 5.88 -5.04
C PHE A 101 10.71 6.07 -6.48
N HIS A 102 9.50 5.61 -6.82
CA HIS A 102 8.88 5.93 -8.11
C HIS A 102 8.48 7.41 -8.20
N THR A 103 8.48 7.95 -9.41
CA THR A 103 8.01 9.33 -9.66
C THR A 103 6.48 9.40 -9.62
N PRO A 104 5.90 10.59 -9.37
CA PRO A 104 4.45 10.79 -9.48
C PRO A 104 3.87 10.29 -10.82
N ASP A 105 4.57 10.52 -11.94
CA ASP A 105 4.14 10.02 -13.26
C ASP A 105 4.00 8.50 -13.30
N GLN A 106 4.99 7.77 -12.75
CA GLN A 106 4.95 6.31 -12.71
C GLN A 106 3.80 5.82 -11.84
N ILE A 107 3.57 6.46 -10.69
CA ILE A 107 2.52 6.07 -9.74
C ILE A 107 1.14 6.33 -10.34
N PHE A 108 0.89 7.53 -10.86
CA PHE A 108 -0.40 7.87 -11.48
C PHE A 108 -0.70 6.99 -12.69
N ALA A 109 0.31 6.72 -13.55
CA ALA A 109 0.13 5.80 -14.67
C ALA A 109 -0.17 4.36 -14.21
N ARG A 110 0.45 3.89 -13.13
CA ARG A 110 0.21 2.56 -12.58
C ARG A 110 -1.21 2.42 -12.03
N LEU A 111 -1.66 3.41 -11.27
CA LEU A 111 -3.01 3.43 -10.70
C LEU A 111 -4.07 3.52 -11.80
N ALA A 112 -3.86 4.40 -12.79
CA ALA A 112 -4.73 4.51 -13.94
C ALA A 112 -4.80 3.20 -14.75
N ASP A 113 -3.68 2.52 -14.98
CA ASP A 113 -3.70 1.20 -15.65
C ASP A 113 -4.49 0.17 -14.83
N ALA A 114 -4.17 0.01 -13.54
CA ALA A 114 -4.80 -0.97 -12.66
C ALA A 114 -6.33 -0.82 -12.61
N SER A 115 -6.81 0.40 -12.70
CA SER A 115 -8.22 0.74 -12.60
C SER A 115 -8.91 1.03 -13.94
N GLN A 116 -8.27 0.75 -15.07
CA GLN A 116 -8.81 1.09 -16.41
C GLN A 116 -9.19 2.58 -16.55
N GLY A 117 -8.41 3.46 -15.94
CA GLY A 117 -8.57 4.91 -15.99
C GLY A 117 -9.51 5.50 -14.93
N GLU A 118 -10.12 4.68 -14.07
CA GLU A 118 -10.97 5.21 -12.99
C GLU A 118 -10.19 6.04 -11.96
N PHE A 119 -9.00 5.60 -11.54
CA PHE A 119 -8.15 6.29 -10.58
C PHE A 119 -7.27 7.31 -11.30
N ASP A 120 -7.71 8.55 -11.24
CA ASP A 120 -6.91 9.72 -11.61
C ASP A 120 -5.94 10.13 -10.48
N GLU A 121 -5.25 11.26 -10.66
CA GLU A 121 -4.30 11.78 -9.68
C GLU A 121 -4.97 12.10 -8.33
N ILE A 122 -6.22 12.58 -8.35
CA ILE A 122 -6.96 12.94 -7.13
C ILE A 122 -7.39 11.69 -6.36
N LEU A 123 -7.93 10.68 -7.05
CA LEU A 123 -8.27 9.40 -6.41
C LEU A 123 -7.03 8.66 -5.92
N THR A 124 -5.88 8.82 -6.59
CA THR A 124 -4.61 8.31 -6.08
C THR A 124 -4.25 8.95 -4.74
N VAL A 125 -4.39 10.29 -4.60
CA VAL A 125 -4.19 10.96 -3.31
C VAL A 125 -5.16 10.45 -2.24
N TRP A 126 -6.42 10.18 -2.60
CA TRP A 126 -7.39 9.64 -1.64
C TRP A 126 -7.00 8.26 -1.13
N LEU A 127 -6.39 7.41 -1.96
CA LEU A 127 -5.87 6.11 -1.49
C LEU A 127 -4.73 6.26 -0.48
N LEU A 128 -3.89 7.30 -0.62
CA LEU A 128 -2.78 7.55 0.31
C LEU A 128 -3.24 7.92 1.72
N VAL A 129 -4.54 8.19 1.95
CA VAL A 129 -5.07 8.35 3.32
C VAL A 129 -4.76 7.14 4.19
N ALA A 130 -4.58 5.93 3.61
CA ALA A 130 -4.17 4.75 4.37
C ALA A 130 -2.87 4.97 5.16
N HIS A 131 -2.00 5.89 4.74
CA HIS A 131 -0.77 6.21 5.45
C HIS A 131 -0.99 6.94 6.79
N THR A 132 -2.21 7.45 7.08
CA THR A 132 -2.54 8.06 8.39
C THR A 132 -2.64 7.04 9.53
N VAL A 133 -2.78 5.76 9.21
CA VAL A 133 -2.80 4.66 10.18
C VAL A 133 -1.75 3.60 9.83
N ALA A 134 -0.54 4.06 9.54
CA ALA A 134 0.53 3.20 9.05
C ALA A 134 1.93 3.61 9.56
N ALA A 135 2.84 2.65 9.43
CA ALA A 135 4.26 2.80 9.73
C ALA A 135 5.11 1.97 8.76
N ALA A 136 6.39 2.31 8.67
CA ALA A 136 7.36 1.60 7.85
C ALA A 136 8.29 0.74 8.72
N ASN A 137 8.43 -0.54 8.35
CA ASN A 137 9.34 -1.48 9.01
C ASN A 137 10.67 -1.63 8.25
N ASP A 138 10.62 -1.61 6.91
CA ASP A 138 11.73 -2.10 6.07
C ASP A 138 12.45 -1.01 5.26
N VAL A 139 11.94 0.22 5.25
CA VAL A 139 12.61 1.35 4.57
C VAL A 139 13.89 1.74 5.30
N ASP A 140 13.80 1.90 6.62
CA ASP A 140 14.95 1.99 7.51
C ASP A 140 14.93 0.82 8.51
N PRO A 141 15.70 -0.26 8.25
CA PRO A 141 15.69 -1.44 9.12
C PRO A 141 16.30 -1.20 10.50
N THR A 142 16.90 -0.03 10.76
CA THR A 142 17.43 0.31 12.09
C THR A 142 16.37 0.86 13.04
N VAL A 143 15.22 1.30 12.52
CA VAL A 143 14.09 1.87 13.26
C VAL A 143 12.73 1.38 12.73
N PRO A 144 12.46 0.07 12.77
CA PRO A 144 11.20 -0.47 12.29
C PRO A 144 10.01 0.08 13.10
N GLY A 145 8.88 0.26 12.44
CA GLY A 145 7.66 0.81 13.03
C GLY A 145 7.65 2.34 13.09
N SER A 146 8.48 3.02 12.30
CA SER A 146 8.46 4.48 12.21
C SER A 146 7.19 4.95 11.48
N PRO A 147 6.28 5.71 12.12
CA PRO A 147 5.01 6.10 11.52
C PRO A 147 5.17 7.22 10.48
N PHE A 148 4.19 7.34 9.59
CA PHE A 148 4.16 8.40 8.56
C PHE A 148 3.56 9.72 9.06
N ASP A 149 2.81 9.70 10.15
CA ASP A 149 2.30 10.88 10.84
C ASP A 149 2.40 10.74 12.37
N SER A 150 2.06 11.81 13.08
CA SER A 150 2.11 11.85 14.54
C SER A 150 0.98 11.09 15.26
N THR A 151 0.02 10.52 14.54
CA THR A 151 -1.21 9.92 15.07
C THR A 151 -1.55 8.58 14.39
N PRO A 152 -0.63 7.60 14.32
CA PRO A 152 -0.75 6.38 13.49
C PRO A 152 -1.85 5.39 13.92
N GLU A 153 -2.62 5.70 14.96
CA GLU A 153 -3.77 4.92 15.45
C GLU A 153 -5.11 5.63 15.20
N ILE A 154 -5.07 6.86 14.68
CA ILE A 154 -6.22 7.72 14.44
C ILE A 154 -6.35 7.95 12.94
N TRP A 155 -7.53 7.66 12.41
CA TRP A 155 -7.84 7.96 11.02
C TRP A 155 -8.24 9.43 10.90
N ASP A 156 -7.24 10.29 10.69
CA ASP A 156 -7.42 11.73 10.55
C ASP A 156 -6.72 12.27 9.29
N THR A 157 -6.28 13.53 9.33
CA THR A 157 -5.61 14.20 8.20
C THR A 157 -4.19 14.65 8.53
N GLN A 158 -3.61 14.18 9.65
CA GLN A 158 -2.27 14.57 10.06
C GLN A 158 -1.23 14.17 9.02
N PHE A 159 -1.34 12.99 8.42
CA PHE A 159 -0.54 12.59 7.26
C PHE A 159 -0.47 13.66 6.16
N PHE A 160 -1.61 14.19 5.72
CA PHE A 160 -1.64 15.21 4.67
C PHE A 160 -1.04 16.56 5.11
N ILE A 161 -1.19 16.92 6.39
CA ILE A 161 -0.62 18.16 6.94
C ILE A 161 0.90 18.04 7.08
N GLU A 162 1.37 16.94 7.65
CA GLU A 162 2.77 16.75 8.03
C GLU A 162 3.65 16.49 6.81
N THR A 163 3.16 15.78 5.79
CA THR A 163 3.87 15.59 4.52
C THR A 163 4.21 16.91 3.80
N LEU A 164 3.40 17.96 3.99
CA LEU A 164 3.63 19.31 3.43
C LEU A 164 4.70 20.11 4.19
N LEU A 165 5.02 19.75 5.44
CA LEU A 165 6.02 20.45 6.23
C LEU A 165 7.44 20.24 5.68
N ASN A 166 8.34 21.17 6.04
CA ASN A 166 9.75 21.06 5.68
C ASN A 166 10.40 19.89 6.45
N GLY A 167 11.10 19.02 5.71
CA GLY A 167 11.85 17.91 6.28
C GLY A 167 13.11 18.41 6.98
N THR A 168 13.35 17.96 8.22
CA THR A 168 14.48 18.42 9.03
C THR A 168 15.26 17.29 9.71
N THR A 169 14.71 16.07 9.75
CA THR A 169 15.32 14.94 10.49
C THR A 169 15.04 13.62 9.78
N PHE A 170 15.85 12.60 10.08
CA PHE A 170 15.53 11.20 9.79
C PHE A 170 15.27 10.49 11.13
N PRO A 171 14.39 9.48 11.19
CA PRO A 171 14.13 8.74 12.43
C PRO A 171 15.30 7.84 12.82
N GLY A 172 16.01 7.29 11.83
CA GLY A 172 17.20 6.45 11.97
C GLY A 172 18.38 6.95 11.13
N THR A 173 18.81 6.14 10.16
CA THR A 173 19.86 6.49 9.21
C THR A 173 19.33 7.34 8.06
N ALA A 174 20.20 8.15 7.45
CA ALA A 174 19.88 8.88 6.23
C ALA A 174 20.32 8.09 4.99
N ASN A 175 19.81 8.50 3.81
CA ASN A 175 20.12 7.91 2.49
C ASN A 175 19.58 6.48 2.28
N ASN A 176 18.50 6.10 2.97
CA ASN A 176 17.73 4.91 2.61
C ASN A 176 16.97 5.18 1.29
N GLN A 177 16.88 4.18 0.41
CA GLN A 177 16.24 4.36 -0.89
C GLN A 177 14.73 4.61 -0.72
N GLY A 178 14.22 5.68 -1.32
CA GLY A 178 12.81 6.05 -1.20
C GLY A 178 12.45 6.77 0.10
N GLU A 179 13.43 7.15 0.93
CA GLU A 179 13.22 7.97 2.13
C GLU A 179 13.72 9.41 1.93
N VAL A 180 12.97 10.37 2.45
CA VAL A 180 13.40 11.77 2.57
C VAL A 180 13.24 12.25 4.00
N ALA A 181 13.96 13.31 4.39
CA ALA A 181 13.90 13.84 5.76
C ALA A 181 12.44 14.11 6.17
N ALA A 182 12.01 13.60 7.31
CA ALA A 182 10.69 13.83 7.90
C ALA A 182 10.63 15.20 8.61
N PRO A 183 9.43 15.77 8.82
CA PRO A 183 9.27 17.08 9.45
C PRO A 183 9.38 17.05 10.98
N LEU A 184 9.11 15.90 11.60
CA LEU A 184 9.09 15.71 13.05
C LEU A 184 9.96 14.52 13.45
N LYS A 185 10.52 14.58 14.67
CA LYS A 185 11.38 13.52 15.20
C LYS A 185 10.58 12.23 15.38
N GLY A 186 11.14 11.12 14.90
CA GLY A 186 10.55 9.79 15.02
C GLY A 186 9.60 9.41 13.89
N LEU A 187 9.26 10.36 13.00
CA LEU A 187 8.50 10.07 11.79
C LEU A 187 9.42 9.66 10.66
N LEU A 188 8.90 8.82 9.76
CA LEU A 188 9.50 8.52 8.47
C LEU A 188 8.70 9.23 7.36
N ARG A 189 9.37 9.66 6.29
CA ARG A 189 8.68 10.23 5.12
C ARG A 189 9.16 9.59 3.83
N LEU A 190 8.24 8.98 3.09
CA LEU A 190 8.52 8.41 1.79
C LEU A 190 8.76 9.52 0.74
N GLN A 191 9.66 9.25 -0.19
CA GLN A 191 9.96 10.16 -1.31
C GLN A 191 8.73 10.33 -2.22
N SER A 192 7.97 9.27 -2.47
CA SER A 192 6.72 9.28 -3.23
C SER A 192 5.69 10.23 -2.61
N ASP A 193 5.44 10.11 -1.30
CA ASP A 193 4.46 10.94 -0.59
C ASP A 193 4.89 12.41 -0.61
N PHE A 194 6.18 12.67 -0.36
CA PHE A 194 6.75 14.01 -0.44
C PHE A 194 6.57 14.64 -1.83
N ALA A 195 6.79 13.86 -2.89
CA ALA A 195 6.71 14.32 -4.28
C ALA A 195 5.26 14.53 -4.72
N ILE A 196 4.36 13.59 -4.43
CA ILE A 196 2.93 13.69 -4.76
C ILE A 196 2.28 14.89 -4.07
N ALA A 197 2.61 15.14 -2.80
CA ALA A 197 2.11 16.31 -2.06
C ALA A 197 2.55 17.66 -2.64
N ARG A 198 3.45 17.68 -3.63
CA ARG A 198 4.02 18.89 -4.26
C ARG A 198 3.87 18.89 -5.79
N ASP A 199 3.29 17.84 -6.35
CA ASP A 199 3.04 17.74 -7.79
C ASP A 199 1.83 18.63 -8.16
N ASN A 200 1.91 19.37 -9.27
CA ASN A 200 0.89 20.34 -9.64
C ASN A 200 -0.48 19.72 -10.00
N ARG A 201 -0.55 18.42 -10.23
CA ARG A 201 -1.80 17.69 -10.49
C ARG A 201 -2.54 17.31 -9.22
N SER A 202 -1.83 17.24 -8.09
CA SER A 202 -2.32 16.67 -6.84
C SER A 202 -2.16 17.56 -5.60
N ALA A 203 -1.40 18.66 -5.69
CA ALA A 203 -1.14 19.61 -4.60
C ALA A 203 -2.27 20.63 -4.37
#